data_AF-A0A928T5M2-F1
#
_entry.id   AF-A0A928T5M2-F1
#
_cell.length_a   1.000
_cell.length_b   1.000
_cell.length_c   1.000
_cell.angle_alpha   90.00
_cell.angle_beta   90.00
_cell.angle_gamma   90.00
#
_symmetry.space_group_name_H-M   'P 1'
#
loop_
_entity.id
_entity.type
_entity.pdbx_description
1 polymer ?
#
loop_
_entity_poly.entity_id
_entity_poly.type
_entity_poly.pdbx_seq_one_letter_code
_entity_poly.pdbx_strand_id
1 'polypeptide(L)'
;MSRISCCTVSLGIVAGVLLTSCSSREPRWTIEPANKGTVMVLGQTATQGAVPWKAGLTVRQSLANLGGGTPFANLRQVRLVTRTGRSNWEGQVMQERVINIETGKPDVAVPDQSVIIVPEKKITF
;
A
#
# COMPACT_ATOMS: atom_id res chain seq x y z
N MET A 1 -38.07 1.53 16.65
CA MET A 1 -37.60 0.43 17.52
C MET A 1 -36.14 0.68 17.87
N SER A 2 -35.86 1.20 19.07
CA SER A 2 -34.53 1.09 19.70
C SER A 2 -34.78 1.17 21.20
N ARG A 3 -34.70 0.02 21.87
CA ARG A 3 -34.87 -0.07 23.33
C ARG A 3 -33.55 0.37 23.94
N ILE A 4 -33.52 1.60 24.44
CA ILE A 4 -32.48 2.06 25.35
C ILE A 4 -32.65 1.24 26.63
N SER A 5 -31.75 0.28 26.81
CA SER A 5 -31.78 -0.68 27.92
C SER A 5 -31.56 0.07 29.23
N CYS A 6 -32.61 0.06 30.04
CA CYS A 6 -32.70 0.26 31.48
C CYS A 6 -31.34 0.12 32.22
N CYS A 7 -30.77 1.24 32.66
CA CYS A 7 -29.91 1.23 33.84
C CYS A 7 -30.82 1.18 35.06
N THR A 8 -31.02 -0.01 35.63
CA THR A 8 -31.66 -0.15 36.94
C THR A 8 -30.72 0.43 37.99
N VAL A 9 -30.99 1.66 38.42
CA VAL A 9 -30.36 2.25 39.61
C VAL A 9 -31.01 1.59 40.82
N SER A 10 -30.37 0.56 41.36
CA SER A 10 -30.66 0.10 42.71
C SER A 10 -30.23 1.20 43.68
N LEU A 11 -31.20 1.91 44.23
CA LEU A 11 -31.01 2.94 45.23
C LEU A 11 -30.61 2.26 46.56
N GLY A 12 -29.31 2.08 46.76
CA GLY A 12 -28.71 1.74 48.05
C GLY A 12 -28.04 2.97 48.64
N ILE A 13 -28.72 3.68 49.56
CA ILE A 13 -28.14 4.79 50.32
C ILE A 13 -27.24 4.19 51.39
N VAL A 14 -25.95 4.05 51.11
CA VAL A 14 -24.91 3.89 52.14
C VAL A 14 -23.66 4.65 51.70
N ALA A 15 -23.28 5.64 52.49
CA ALA A 15 -21.96 6.27 52.55
C ALA A 15 -21.33 6.75 51.21
N GLY A 16 -21.71 7.97 50.80
CA GLY A 16 -20.75 9.08 50.63
C GLY A 16 -19.69 9.05 49.53
N VAL A 17 -19.47 7.98 48.78
CA VAL A 17 -18.64 7.98 47.55
C VAL A 17 -19.15 6.89 46.60
N LEU A 18 -20.01 7.27 45.65
CA LEU A 18 -20.31 6.43 44.50
C LEU A 18 -19.10 6.45 43.57
N LEU A 19 -18.16 5.52 43.77
CA LEU A 19 -17.19 5.14 42.75
C LEU A 19 -17.93 4.42 41.63
N THR A 20 -18.54 5.19 40.74
CA THR A 20 -19.04 4.68 39.46
C THR A 20 -17.82 4.34 38.62
N SER A 21 -17.30 3.12 38.79
CA SER A 21 -16.29 2.55 37.90
C SER A 21 -16.93 2.28 36.55
N CYS A 22 -17.00 3.32 35.73
CA CYS A 22 -17.32 3.20 34.32
C CYS A 22 -16.09 2.61 33.65
N SER A 23 -16.04 1.28 33.54
CA SER A 23 -15.09 0.56 32.69
C SER A 23 -15.42 0.88 31.23
N SER A 24 -15.04 2.08 30.83
CA SER A 24 -14.92 2.51 29.45
C SER A 24 -13.84 1.62 28.84
N ARG A 25 -14.26 0.56 28.13
CA ARG A 25 -13.39 -0.12 27.16
C ARG A 25 -13.13 0.89 26.06
N GLU A 26 -12.08 1.68 26.24
CA GLU A 26 -11.51 2.47 25.17
C GLU A 26 -11.22 1.50 24.02
N PRO A 27 -11.75 1.70 22.81
CA PRO A 27 -11.30 0.93 21.68
C PRO A 27 -9.80 1.21 21.58
N ARG A 28 -8.98 0.19 21.86
CA ARG A 28 -7.53 0.24 21.71
C ARG A 28 -7.24 0.44 20.22
N TRP A 29 -7.29 1.69 19.77
CA TRP A 29 -6.86 2.11 18.45
C TRP A 29 -5.34 1.96 18.43
N THR A 30 -4.89 0.72 18.29
CA THR A 30 -3.52 0.47 17.88
C THR A 30 -3.48 0.94 16.43
N ILE A 31 -3.04 2.16 16.21
CA ILE A 31 -2.51 2.51 14.90
C ILE A 31 -1.32 1.59 14.75
N GLU A 32 -1.48 0.48 14.03
CA GLU A 32 -0.33 -0.18 13.46
C GLU A 32 0.24 0.84 12.48
N PRO A 33 1.43 1.42 12.71
CA PRO A 33 2.17 2.01 11.61
C PRO A 33 2.58 0.81 10.75
N ALA A 34 1.65 0.34 9.92
CA ALA A 34 1.98 -0.52 8.81
C ALA A 34 2.70 0.37 7.80
N ASN A 35 3.91 0.80 8.14
CA ASN A 35 4.92 1.18 7.17
C ASN A 35 5.38 -0.10 6.47
N LYS A 36 4.42 -0.86 5.94
CA LYS A 36 4.65 -1.82 4.89
C LYS A 36 4.81 -0.91 3.69
N GLY A 37 6.00 -0.91 3.08
CA GLY A 37 6.26 -0.09 1.90
C GLY A 37 5.12 -0.21 0.90
N THR A 38 4.96 0.78 0.05
CA THR A 38 3.98 0.73 -1.04
C THR A 38 4.74 0.88 -2.35
N VAL A 39 4.36 0.11 -3.35
CA VAL A 39 4.83 0.29 -4.72
C VAL A 39 3.73 0.97 -5.50
N MET A 40 4.05 2.08 -6.15
CA MET A 40 3.10 2.78 -7.01
C MET A 40 3.21 2.21 -8.42
N VAL A 41 2.09 1.86 -9.05
CA VAL A 41 2.05 1.39 -10.44
C VAL A 41 1.22 2.35 -11.27
N LEU A 42 1.81 2.86 -12.34
CA LEU A 42 1.25 3.89 -13.22
C LEU A 42 1.35 3.45 -14.70
N GLY A 43 0.50 4.02 -15.55
CA GLY A 43 0.55 3.83 -16.99
C GLY A 43 -0.38 2.72 -17.51
N GLN A 44 -0.02 2.08 -18.63
CA GLN A 44 -0.87 1.11 -19.33
C GLN A 44 -0.98 -0.22 -18.59
N THR A 45 -1.86 -0.24 -17.59
CA THR A 45 -2.16 -1.38 -16.72
C THR A 45 -3.67 -1.49 -16.58
N ALA A 46 -4.17 -2.69 -16.28
CA ALA A 46 -5.61 -2.92 -16.13
C ALA A 46 -6.21 -2.06 -15.00
N THR A 47 -5.46 -1.91 -13.90
CA THR A 47 -5.79 -0.96 -12.82
C THR A 47 -4.51 -0.27 -12.36
N GLN A 48 -4.54 1.05 -12.24
CA GLN A 48 -3.43 1.83 -11.67
C GLN A 48 -3.62 1.99 -10.16
N GLY A 49 -2.52 2.10 -9.42
CA GLY A 49 -2.59 2.40 -8.00
C GLY A 49 -1.45 1.87 -7.16
N ALA A 50 -1.68 1.93 -5.85
CA ALA A 50 -0.77 1.47 -4.82
C ALA A 50 -0.91 -0.03 -4.57
N VAL A 51 0.19 -0.76 -4.67
CA VAL A 51 0.28 -2.19 -4.31
C VAL A 51 1.07 -2.30 -3.00
N PRO A 52 0.57 -3.05 -1.99
CA PRO A 52 1.30 -3.28 -0.76
C PRO A 52 2.61 -4.02 -1.07
N TRP A 53 3.73 -3.43 -0.67
CA TRP A 53 5.04 -4.04 -0.82
C TRP A 53 5.21 -5.21 0.15
N LYS A 54 5.80 -6.28 -0.36
CA LYS A 54 6.21 -7.46 0.41
C LYS A 54 7.65 -7.81 0.04
N ALA A 55 8.38 -8.41 0.96
CA ALA A 55 9.72 -8.89 0.67
C ALA A 55 9.67 -9.88 -0.51
N GLY A 56 10.52 -9.65 -1.52
CA GLY A 56 10.55 -10.46 -2.74
C GLY A 56 9.48 -10.11 -3.79
N LEU A 57 8.70 -9.04 -3.60
CA LEU A 57 7.74 -8.56 -4.60
C LEU A 57 8.45 -8.21 -5.90
N THR A 58 7.98 -8.77 -7.02
CA THR A 58 8.54 -8.52 -8.35
C THR A 58 7.67 -7.56 -9.17
N VAL A 59 8.25 -6.96 -10.21
CA VAL A 59 7.50 -6.07 -11.13
C VAL A 59 6.32 -6.81 -11.75
N ARG A 60 6.53 -8.05 -12.20
CA ARG A 60 5.47 -8.88 -12.80
C ARG A 60 4.38 -9.20 -11.81
N GLN A 61 4.71 -9.53 -10.55
CA GLN A 61 3.72 -9.78 -9.50
C GLN A 61 2.92 -8.52 -9.15
N SER A 62 3.56 -7.36 -9.04
CA SER A 62 2.87 -6.09 -8.81
C SER A 62 1.84 -5.80 -9.91
N LEU A 63 2.21 -6.06 -11.17
CA LEU A 63 1.29 -5.93 -12.29
C LEU A 63 0.16 -6.97 -12.23
N ALA A 64 0.48 -8.23 -11.92
CA ALA A 64 -0.52 -9.29 -11.79
C ALA A 64 -1.57 -8.99 -10.71
N ASN A 65 -1.16 -8.42 -9.57
CA ASN A 65 -2.06 -7.98 -8.50
C ASN A 65 -3.07 -6.90 -8.96
N LEU A 66 -2.70 -6.16 -10.01
CA LEU A 66 -3.50 -5.10 -10.61
C LEU A 66 -4.21 -5.55 -11.91
N GLY A 67 -4.24 -6.85 -12.20
CA GLY A 67 -4.87 -7.41 -13.40
C GLY A 67 -3.99 -7.43 -14.64
N GLY A 68 -2.71 -7.09 -14.53
CA GLY A 68 -1.73 -7.15 -15.60
C GLY A 68 -1.62 -5.87 -16.44
N GLY A 69 -0.81 -5.95 -17.51
CA GLY A 69 -0.72 -4.90 -18.53
C GLY A 69 -1.88 -4.99 -19.52
N THR A 70 -2.30 -3.86 -20.08
CA THR A 70 -3.28 -3.84 -21.17
C THR A 70 -2.65 -4.40 -22.46
N PRO A 71 -3.45 -4.80 -23.48
CA PRO A 71 -2.90 -5.24 -24.78
C PRO A 71 -2.05 -4.18 -25.49
N PHE A 72 -2.26 -2.91 -25.13
CA PHE A 72 -1.52 -1.75 -25.62
C PHE A 72 -0.32 -1.39 -24.75
N ALA A 73 -0.04 -2.14 -23.68
CA ALA A 73 1.10 -1.91 -22.82
C ALA A 73 2.41 -2.40 -23.47
N ASN A 74 3.48 -1.62 -23.31
CA ASN A 74 4.81 -2.02 -23.73
C ASN A 74 5.58 -2.65 -22.57
N LEU A 75 5.41 -3.97 -22.44
CA LEU A 75 6.05 -4.81 -21.41
C LEU A 75 7.57 -5.00 -21.61
N ARG A 76 8.13 -4.53 -22.74
CA ARG A 76 9.58 -4.59 -23.00
C ARG A 76 10.35 -3.44 -22.37
N GLN A 77 9.67 -2.34 -22.11
CA GLN A 77 10.27 -1.07 -21.69
C GLN A 77 9.61 -0.53 -20.42
N VAL A 78 9.32 -1.41 -19.47
CA VAL A 78 8.77 -0.99 -18.17
C VAL A 78 9.84 -0.22 -17.41
N ARG A 79 9.50 0.96 -16.89
CA ARG A 79 10.42 1.82 -16.16
C ARG A 79 10.20 1.63 -14.67
N LEU A 80 11.24 1.23 -13.96
CA LEU A 80 11.26 1.16 -12.50
C LEU A 80 12.07 2.35 -11.99
N VAL A 81 11.41 3.20 -11.21
CA VAL A 81 12.03 4.34 -10.54
C VAL A 81 12.16 3.99 -9.07
N THR A 82 13.41 3.95 -8.60
CA THR A 82 13.76 3.58 -7.23
C THR A 82 14.51 4.72 -6.55
N ARG A 83 14.19 5.01 -5.30
CA ARG A 83 14.94 5.96 -4.48
C ARG A 83 16.21 5.29 -3.95
N THR A 84 17.37 5.70 -4.47
CA THR A 84 18.65 5.09 -4.14
C THR A 84 19.44 6.01 -3.22
N GLY A 85 19.06 6.03 -1.95
CA GLY A 85 19.78 6.75 -0.90
C GLY A 85 19.72 8.28 -0.98
N ARG A 86 20.30 8.91 0.04
CA ARG A 86 20.60 10.34 0.07
C ARG A 86 22.03 10.53 -0.41
N SER A 87 22.23 11.40 -1.39
CA SER A 87 23.56 11.91 -1.70
C SER A 87 24.10 12.66 -0.49
N ASN A 88 25.41 12.56 -0.23
CA ASN A 88 26.05 13.19 0.92
C ASN A 88 25.95 14.73 0.94
N TRP A 89 25.54 15.36 -0.17
CA TRP A 89 25.46 16.82 -0.26
C TRP A 89 24.16 17.40 -0.82
N GLU A 90 23.39 16.71 -1.65
CA GLU A 90 22.19 17.35 -2.21
C GLU A 90 21.22 16.31 -2.77
N GLY A 91 20.03 16.25 -2.20
CA GLY A 91 18.89 15.59 -2.83
C GLY A 91 18.80 14.07 -2.71
N GLN A 92 17.59 13.60 -2.99
CA GLN A 92 17.29 12.18 -3.15
C GLN A 92 17.73 11.76 -4.56
N VAL A 93 18.52 10.69 -4.66
CA VAL A 93 18.88 10.13 -5.95
C VAL A 93 17.76 9.18 -6.38
N MET A 94 17.13 9.47 -7.51
CA MET A 94 16.18 8.56 -8.15
C MET A 94 16.93 7.83 -9.27
N GLN A 95 16.91 6.50 -9.22
CA GLN A 95 17.45 5.66 -10.27
C GLN A 95 16.31 5.14 -11.13
N GLU A 96 16.38 5.41 -12.43
CA GLU A 96 15.50 4.80 -13.41
C GLU A 96 16.16 3.55 -14.02
N ARG A 97 15.43 2.44 -14.05
CA ARG A 97 15.84 1.20 -14.69
C ARG A 97 14.77 0.71 -15.66
N VAL A 98 15.15 0.46 -16.91
CA VAL A 98 14.26 -0.14 -17.91
C VAL A 98 14.32 -1.66 -17.80
N ILE A 99 13.16 -2.30 -17.71
CA ILE A 99 12.99 -3.73 -17.45
C ILE A 99 12.12 -4.32 -18.56
N ASN A 100 12.52 -5.50 -19.03
CA ASN A 100 11.71 -6.33 -19.90
C ASN A 100 11.11 -7.47 -19.08
N ILE A 101 9.78 -7.50 -19.01
CA ILE A 101 9.01 -8.49 -18.22
C ILE A 101 8.32 -9.55 -19.08
N GLU A 102 8.68 -9.68 -20.35
CA GLU A 102 8.17 -10.72 -21.25
C GLU A 102 8.45 -12.15 -20.70
N THR A 103 7.65 -13.10 -21.18
CA THR A 103 7.76 -14.52 -20.84
C THR A 103 9.18 -15.02 -21.13
N GLY A 104 9.79 -15.69 -20.15
CA GLY A 104 11.14 -16.27 -20.26
C GLY A 104 12.29 -15.38 -19.77
N LYS A 105 12.02 -14.15 -19.31
CA LYS A 105 13.03 -13.30 -18.65
C LYS A 105 12.91 -13.33 -17.12
N PRO A 106 14.04 -13.24 -16.39
CA PRO A 106 14.04 -13.21 -14.94
C PRO A 106 13.32 -11.97 -14.43
N ASP A 107 12.55 -12.14 -13.37
CA ASP A 107 11.84 -11.05 -12.72
C ASP A 107 12.77 -10.20 -11.87
N VAL A 108 12.55 -8.90 -11.91
CA VAL A 108 13.28 -7.94 -11.09
C VAL A 108 12.51 -7.67 -9.80
N ALA A 109 13.18 -7.83 -8.67
CA ALA A 109 12.65 -7.46 -7.36
C ALA A 109 12.48 -5.94 -7.27
N VAL A 110 11.35 -5.52 -6.71
CA VAL A 110 10.99 -4.12 -6.55
C VAL A 110 11.32 -3.70 -5.13
N PRO A 111 12.18 -2.69 -4.93
CA PRO A 111 12.43 -2.13 -3.60
C PRO A 111 11.20 -1.37 -3.08
N ASP A 112 11.17 -1.14 -1.77
CA ASP A 112 10.08 -0.39 -1.15
C ASP A 112 10.03 1.05 -1.69
N GLN A 113 8.82 1.65 -1.63
CA GLN A 113 8.60 3.05 -2.03
C GLN A 113 9.04 3.38 -3.47
N SER A 114 9.02 2.38 -4.36
CA SER A 114 9.37 2.54 -5.77
C SER A 114 8.13 2.79 -6.64
N VAL A 115 8.37 3.36 -7.82
CA VAL A 115 7.33 3.63 -8.82
C VAL A 115 7.60 2.78 -10.06
N ILE A 116 6.60 2.04 -10.51
CA ILE A 116 6.61 1.28 -11.75
C ILE A 116 5.78 2.06 -12.76
N ILE A 117 6.37 2.39 -13.90
CA ILE A 117 5.71 3.11 -14.98
C ILE A 117 5.68 2.18 -16.18
N VAL A 118 4.47 1.87 -16.64
CA VAL A 118 4.22 1.03 -17.81
C VAL A 118 3.88 1.92 -19.00
N PRO A 119 4.78 2.05 -19.99
CA PRO A 119 4.49 2.85 -21.17
C PRO A 119 3.51 2.15 -22.11
N GLU A 120 2.93 2.95 -23.01
CA GLU A 120 2.16 2.44 -24.14
C GLU A 120 3.06 1.87 -25.24
N LYS A 121 2.46 1.01 -26.06
CA LYS A 121 3.04 0.46 -27.27
C LYS A 121 2.82 1.47 -28.40
N LYS A 122 3.90 1.95 -29.00
CA LYS A 122 3.81 2.75 -30.23
C LYS A 122 3.32 1.84 -31.36
N ILE A 123 2.11 2.10 -31.86
CA ILE A 123 1.60 1.47 -33.07
C ILE A 123 2.04 2.36 -34.23
N THR A 124 3.07 1.94 -34.96
CA THR A 124 3.44 2.59 -36.22
C THR A 124 2.58 1.97 -37.32
N PHE A 125 1.85 2.83 -38.04
CA PHE A 125 1.04 2.47 -39.20
C PHE A 125 1.88 2.49 -40.48
#